data_AF-X0W1G1-F1
#
_entry.id   AF-X0W1G1-F1
#
_cell.length_a   1.000
_cell.length_b   1.000
_cell.length_c   1.000
_cell.angle_alpha   90.00
_cell.angle_beta   90.00
_cell.angle_gamma   90.00
#
_symmetry.space_group_name_H-M   'P 1'
#
loop_
_entity.id
_entity.type
_entity.pdbx_description
1 polymer ?
#
loop_
_entity_poly.entity_id
_entity_poly.type
_entity_poly.pdbx_seq_one_letter_code
_entity_poly.pdbx_strand_id
1 'polypeptide(L)'
;MSKLKPQLRPGLFLPGIILSFLAGSALSEEALRVASYDIEVQLQLAEKSLSAREHIRYTNHSDYLIDTLYFSLYPNAFRDENSLFLRGYEKLRKRCKRENNWASLDIKRIVLGSDQLDLSSQLMPLSEHDMTVVKLPLAQSLRPRESLDIHIEFDVKLPEVIDRLGYRGDNFIIAQWFPKLGVFEG
;
A
#
# COMPACT_ATOMS: atom_id res chain seq x y z
N MET A 1 -11.48 13.02 78.40
CA MET A 1 -11.84 13.18 76.98
C MET A 1 -11.26 12.01 76.20
N SER A 2 -12.15 11.30 75.49
CA SER A 2 -11.95 10.26 74.46
C SER A 2 -10.94 9.11 74.67
N LYS A 3 -11.49 7.90 74.82
CA LYS A 3 -10.85 6.57 74.84
C LYS A 3 -10.63 6.06 73.41
N LEU A 4 -9.68 5.14 73.20
CA LEU A 4 -9.77 4.12 72.14
C LEU A 4 -8.86 2.89 72.37
N LYS A 5 -9.51 1.75 72.53
CA LYS A 5 -9.16 0.37 72.14
C LYS A 5 -10.46 -0.46 72.30
N PRO A 6 -10.68 -1.62 71.64
CA PRO A 6 -9.86 -2.33 70.65
C PRO A 6 -10.66 -2.86 69.42
N GLN A 7 -9.92 -3.62 68.59
CA GLN A 7 -10.24 -4.40 67.38
C GLN A 7 -11.40 -5.42 67.48
N LEU A 8 -12.17 -5.65 66.40
CA LEU A 8 -12.19 -6.87 65.56
C LEU A 8 -13.38 -6.88 64.55
N ARG A 9 -13.11 -7.37 63.33
CA ARG A 9 -14.02 -7.72 62.19
C ARG A 9 -14.86 -8.99 62.52
N PRO A 10 -16.00 -9.35 61.88
CA PRO A 10 -16.17 -9.59 60.42
C PRO A 10 -17.58 -9.35 59.82
N GLY A 11 -17.73 -9.44 58.48
CA GLY A 11 -19.06 -9.52 57.84
C GLY A 11 -19.12 -9.15 56.37
N LEU A 12 -18.85 -10.14 55.52
CA LEU A 12 -19.02 -10.24 54.07
C LEU A 12 -20.39 -9.77 53.54
N PHE A 13 -20.42 -8.95 52.49
CA PHE A 13 -21.51 -8.89 51.50
C PHE A 13 -20.94 -8.42 50.16
N LEU A 14 -20.82 -9.35 49.20
CA LEU A 14 -20.53 -9.06 47.79
C LEU A 14 -21.85 -9.14 47.02
N PRO A 15 -22.31 -8.08 46.34
CA PRO A 15 -23.41 -8.23 45.39
C PRO A 15 -22.86 -8.86 44.10
N GLY A 16 -23.38 -10.03 43.76
CA GLY A 16 -23.10 -10.69 42.49
C GLY A 16 -23.66 -9.89 41.33
N ILE A 17 -22.78 -9.45 40.43
CA ILE A 17 -23.14 -8.99 39.09
C ILE A 17 -23.09 -10.23 38.20
N ILE A 18 -24.26 -10.75 37.83
CA ILE A 18 -24.38 -11.72 36.75
C ILE A 18 -24.23 -10.94 35.45
N LEU A 19 -23.01 -10.92 34.91
CA LEU A 19 -22.75 -10.39 33.58
C LEU A 19 -23.14 -11.48 32.57
N SER A 20 -24.39 -11.43 32.11
CA SER A 20 -24.84 -12.23 30.98
C SER A 20 -24.08 -11.80 29.73
N PHE A 21 -23.06 -12.56 29.35
CA PHE A 21 -22.51 -12.49 28.00
C PHE A 21 -23.59 -12.99 27.05
N LEU A 22 -24.36 -12.09 26.44
CA LEU A 22 -24.87 -12.39 25.10
C LEU A 22 -23.63 -12.66 24.26
N ALA A 23 -23.43 -13.92 23.87
CA ALA A 23 -22.59 -14.25 22.74
C ALA A 23 -23.19 -13.52 21.54
N GLY A 24 -22.74 -12.29 21.30
CA GLY A 24 -22.91 -11.65 20.02
C GLY A 24 -22.36 -12.65 19.02
N SER A 25 -23.22 -13.12 18.12
CA SER A 25 -22.80 -13.86 16.95
C SER A 25 -21.73 -13.02 16.28
N ALA A 26 -20.47 -13.40 16.51
CA ALA A 26 -19.38 -12.99 15.68
C ALA A 26 -19.71 -13.61 14.32
N LEU A 27 -20.44 -12.85 13.50
CA LEU A 27 -20.24 -12.92 12.07
C LEU A 27 -18.76 -12.57 11.92
N SER A 28 -17.94 -13.62 11.91
CA SER A 28 -16.62 -13.54 11.31
C SER A 28 -16.92 -13.22 9.85
N GLU A 29 -17.05 -11.93 9.57
CA GLU A 29 -16.90 -11.39 8.23
C GLU A 29 -15.46 -11.72 7.88
N GLU A 30 -15.29 -12.90 7.28
CA GLU A 30 -14.03 -13.38 6.80
C GLU A 30 -13.52 -12.29 5.86
N ALA A 31 -12.48 -11.57 6.31
CA ALA A 31 -12.01 -10.36 5.64
C ALA A 31 -11.87 -10.66 4.15
N LEU A 32 -12.77 -10.10 3.34
CA LEU A 32 -12.86 -10.45 1.93
C LEU A 32 -11.48 -10.20 1.31
N ARG A 33 -10.89 -11.23 0.71
CA ARG A 33 -9.61 -11.10 0.01
C ARG A 33 -9.84 -10.32 -1.28
N VAL A 34 -9.81 -9.00 -1.17
CA VAL A 34 -10.01 -8.11 -2.31
C VAL A 34 -8.87 -8.22 -3.33
N ALA A 35 -7.63 -8.27 -2.83
CA ALA A 35 -6.45 -8.50 -3.67
C ALA A 35 -5.43 -9.39 -2.95
N SER A 36 -4.75 -10.25 -3.71
CA SER A 36 -3.56 -10.97 -3.25
C SER A 36 -2.39 -10.68 -4.18
N TYR A 37 -1.19 -10.64 -3.60
CA TYR A 37 0.04 -10.28 -4.29
C TYR A 37 1.06 -11.40 -4.13
N ASP A 38 1.66 -11.82 -5.23
CA ASP A 38 2.90 -12.59 -5.27
C ASP A 38 3.97 -11.72 -5.93
N ILE A 39 5.10 -11.51 -5.26
CA ILE A 39 6.13 -10.58 -5.72
C ILE A 39 7.50 -11.23 -5.63
N GLU A 40 8.12 -11.42 -6.79
CA GLU A 40 9.52 -11.81 -6.92
C GLU A 40 10.37 -10.55 -7.11
N VAL A 41 11.40 -10.36 -6.29
CA VAL A 41 12.24 -9.16 -6.34
C VAL A 41 13.72 -9.49 -6.18
N GLN A 42 14.55 -8.75 -6.92
CA GLN A 42 16.00 -8.80 -6.82
C GLN A 42 16.53 -7.41 -6.44
N LEU A 43 17.32 -7.36 -5.37
CA LEU A 43 18.08 -6.17 -4.97
C LEU A 43 19.43 -6.15 -5.69
N GLN A 44 19.64 -5.12 -6.51
CA GLN A 44 20.88 -4.89 -7.24
C GLN A 44 21.79 -3.96 -6.42
N LEU A 45 22.77 -4.55 -5.74
CA LEU A 45 23.59 -3.85 -4.74
C LEU A 45 24.49 -2.75 -5.34
N ALA A 46 25.02 -2.94 -6.55
CA ALA A 46 25.91 -1.99 -7.20
C ALA A 46 25.12 -0.81 -7.79
N GLU A 47 23.97 -1.11 -8.37
CA GLU A 47 23.07 -0.17 -9.04
C GLU A 47 22.15 0.56 -8.05
N LYS A 48 22.07 0.07 -6.80
CA LYS A 48 21.15 0.54 -5.76
C LYS A 48 19.72 0.60 -6.30
N SER A 49 19.26 -0.51 -6.87
CA SER A 49 17.96 -0.61 -7.50
C SER A 49 17.28 -1.94 -7.18
N LEU A 50 15.98 -2.02 -7.49
CA LEU A 50 15.21 -3.26 -7.48
C LEU A 50 14.78 -3.58 -8.91
N SER A 51 14.74 -4.86 -9.24
CA SER A 51 13.99 -5.37 -10.39
C SER A 51 13.01 -6.42 -9.89
N ALA A 52 11.75 -6.32 -10.30
CA ALA A 52 10.68 -7.11 -9.72
C ALA A 52 9.64 -7.55 -10.74
N ARG A 53 9.01 -8.68 -10.42
CA ARG A 53 7.79 -9.19 -11.05
C ARG A 53 6.72 -9.34 -9.99
N GLU A 54 5.53 -8.85 -10.29
CA GLU A 54 4.38 -8.88 -9.41
C GLU A 54 3.20 -9.54 -10.12
N HIS A 55 2.53 -10.44 -9.42
CA HIS A 55 1.26 -11.02 -9.82
C HIS A 55 0.20 -10.64 -8.80
N ILE A 56 -0.79 -9.87 -9.25
CA ILE A 56 -1.94 -9.46 -8.45
C ILE A 56 -3.14 -10.28 -8.93
N ARG A 57 -3.83 -10.94 -8.00
CA ARG A 57 -5.18 -11.43 -8.22
C ARG A 57 -6.16 -10.50 -7.52
N TYR A 58 -6.97 -9.81 -8.30
CA TYR A 58 -7.96 -8.85 -7.81
C TYR A 58 -9.37 -9.38 -8.05
N THR A 59 -10.28 -9.22 -7.08
CA THR A 59 -11.70 -9.53 -7.25
C THR A 59 -12.54 -8.28 -7.03
N ASN A 60 -13.42 -7.96 -7.97
CA ASN A 60 -14.34 -6.83 -7.81
C ASN A 60 -15.43 -7.19 -6.79
N HIS A 61 -15.26 -6.74 -5.54
CA HIS A 61 -16.25 -6.94 -4.48
C HIS A 61 -17.33 -5.85 -4.42
N SER A 62 -17.33 -4.89 -5.34
CA SER A 62 -18.39 -3.89 -5.46
C SER A 62 -19.55 -4.39 -6.30
N ASP A 63 -20.66 -3.64 -6.30
CA ASP A 63 -21.82 -3.90 -7.16
C ASP A 63 -21.75 -3.11 -8.48
N TYR A 64 -20.62 -2.44 -8.74
CA TYR A 64 -20.40 -1.61 -9.93
C TYR A 64 -19.42 -2.27 -10.90
N LEU A 65 -19.52 -1.87 -12.17
CA LEU A 65 -18.50 -2.18 -13.17
C LEU A 65 -17.23 -1.36 -12.87
N ILE A 66 -16.07 -1.99 -13.02
CA ILE A 66 -14.78 -1.29 -12.97
C ILE A 66 -14.24 -1.20 -14.38
N ASP A 67 -14.10 0.03 -14.89
CA ASP A 67 -13.60 0.31 -16.24
C ASP A 67 -12.14 0.74 -16.25
N THR A 68 -11.55 1.00 -15.08
CA THR A 68 -10.19 1.53 -14.96
C THR A 68 -9.55 1.03 -13.68
N LEU A 69 -8.33 0.52 -13.79
CA LEU A 69 -7.48 0.20 -12.65
C LEU A 69 -6.60 1.39 -12.31
N TYR A 70 -6.30 1.57 -11.02
CA TYR A 70 -5.40 2.61 -10.53
C TYR A 70 -4.24 1.97 -9.79
N PHE A 71 -3.03 2.49 -9.97
CA PHE A 71 -1.84 1.99 -9.28
C PHE A 71 -1.11 3.14 -8.60
N SER A 72 -0.86 3.02 -7.30
CA SER A 72 0.02 3.92 -6.57
C SER A 72 1.48 3.49 -6.75
N LEU A 73 2.29 4.39 -7.29
CA LEU A 73 3.72 4.24 -7.53
C LEU A 73 4.50 5.16 -6.60
N TYR A 74 4.44 4.90 -5.29
CA TYR A 74 4.99 5.79 -4.26
C TYR A 74 6.43 6.29 -4.50
N PRO A 75 7.39 5.50 -5.02
CA PRO A 75 8.73 6.01 -5.30
C PRO A 75 8.72 7.21 -6.27
N ASN A 76 7.74 7.32 -7.17
CA ASN A 76 7.59 8.46 -8.06
C ASN A 76 7.20 9.77 -7.35
N ALA A 77 6.85 9.72 -6.06
CA ALA A 77 6.73 10.92 -5.22
C ALA A 77 8.08 11.64 -5.06
N PHE A 78 9.19 10.95 -5.36
CA PHE A 78 10.55 11.49 -5.33
C PHE A 78 11.23 11.39 -6.70
N ARG A 79 10.46 11.35 -7.80
CA ARG A 79 11.00 11.27 -9.17
C ARG A 79 11.70 12.54 -9.60
N ASP A 80 11.08 13.67 -9.30
CA ASP A 80 11.53 14.99 -9.71
C ASP A 80 10.83 16.08 -8.85
N GLU A 81 11.15 17.33 -9.15
CA GLU A 81 10.61 18.49 -8.44
C GLU A 81 9.14 18.83 -8.76
N ASN A 82 8.53 18.16 -9.74
CA ASN A 82 7.18 18.43 -10.24
C ASN A 82 6.10 17.56 -9.59
N SER A 83 6.48 16.49 -8.86
CA SER A 83 5.52 15.66 -8.12
C SER A 83 4.66 16.49 -7.15
N LEU A 84 3.34 16.23 -7.09
CA LEU A 84 2.43 16.95 -6.17
C LEU A 84 2.86 16.75 -4.71
N PHE A 85 3.35 15.55 -4.39
CA PHE A 85 3.81 15.24 -3.04
C PHE A 85 4.92 16.19 -2.59
N LEU A 86 6.02 16.32 -3.35
CA LEU A 86 7.14 17.18 -2.93
C LEU A 86 6.81 18.67 -2.91
N ARG A 87 5.82 19.13 -3.68
CA ARG A 87 5.32 20.51 -3.56
C ARG A 87 4.81 20.83 -2.15
N GLY A 88 4.26 19.85 -1.44
CA GLY A 88 3.84 19.99 -0.04
C GLY A 88 4.96 19.93 1.00
N TYR A 89 6.18 19.49 0.62
CA TYR A 89 7.28 19.20 1.54
C TYR A 89 8.60 19.87 1.14
N GLU A 90 8.66 21.20 1.24
CA GLU A 90 9.79 22.02 0.76
C GLU A 90 11.16 21.60 1.30
N LYS A 91 11.27 21.22 2.59
CA LYS A 91 12.53 20.72 3.16
C LYS A 91 13.03 19.45 2.46
N LEU A 92 12.10 18.54 2.16
CA LEU A 92 12.39 17.28 1.49
C LEU A 92 12.76 17.51 0.03
N ARG A 93 12.02 18.38 -0.66
CA ARG A 93 12.29 18.80 -2.03
C ARG A 93 13.69 19.40 -2.18
N LYS A 94 14.10 20.30 -1.28
CA LYS A 94 15.46 20.87 -1.26
C LYS A 94 16.55 19.81 -1.09
N ARG A 95 16.31 18.80 -0.22
CA ARG A 95 17.25 17.70 -0.01
C ARG A 95 17.44 16.88 -1.28
N CYS A 96 16.34 16.45 -1.92
CA CYS A 96 16.39 15.69 -3.17
C CYS A 96 17.15 16.47 -4.25
N LYS A 97 16.87 17.76 -4.40
CA LYS A 97 17.51 18.63 -5.41
C LYS A 97 19.01 18.82 -5.19
N ARG A 98 19.42 19.13 -3.95
CA ARG A 98 20.83 19.43 -3.62
C ARG A 98 21.75 18.24 -3.86
N GLU A 99 21.26 17.04 -3.57
CA GLU A 99 22.04 15.79 -3.62
C GLU A 99 21.82 15.01 -4.92
N ASN A 100 21.03 15.55 -5.87
CA ASN A 100 20.51 14.84 -7.03
C ASN A 100 19.93 13.45 -6.65
N ASN A 101 19.26 13.43 -5.50
CA ASN A 101 18.88 12.24 -4.78
C ASN A 101 17.40 11.93 -5.06
N TRP A 102 17.16 11.24 -6.16
CA TRP A 102 15.82 10.96 -6.70
C TRP A 102 15.54 9.46 -6.72
N ALA A 103 14.28 9.10 -6.51
CA ALA A 103 13.77 7.74 -6.61
C ALA A 103 12.80 7.63 -7.79
N SER A 104 12.69 6.47 -8.41
CA SER A 104 11.66 6.23 -9.42
C SER A 104 11.16 4.81 -9.32
N LEU A 105 9.92 4.60 -9.76
CA LEU A 105 9.37 3.30 -10.08
C LEU A 105 8.89 3.37 -11.53
N ASP A 106 9.48 2.52 -12.36
CA ASP A 106 9.19 2.45 -13.80
C ASP A 106 8.59 1.08 -14.11
N ILE A 107 7.30 1.05 -14.48
CA ILE A 107 6.64 -0.15 -14.99
C ILE A 107 7.18 -0.43 -16.39
N LYS A 108 7.77 -1.60 -16.57
CA LYS A 108 8.37 -2.07 -17.84
C LYS A 108 7.34 -2.81 -18.68
N ARG A 109 6.45 -3.55 -18.03
CA ARG A 109 5.44 -4.38 -18.67
C ARG A 109 4.23 -4.53 -17.76
N ILE A 110 3.02 -4.52 -18.34
CA ILE A 110 1.81 -4.91 -17.62
C ILE A 110 0.90 -5.73 -18.52
N VAL A 111 0.40 -6.84 -18.00
CA VAL A 111 -0.39 -7.83 -18.74
C VAL A 111 -1.61 -8.21 -17.89
N LEU A 112 -2.76 -8.40 -18.53
CA LEU A 112 -4.03 -8.75 -17.88
C LEU A 112 -4.52 -10.13 -18.33
N GLY A 113 -4.92 -10.97 -17.38
CA GLY A 113 -5.40 -12.32 -17.63
C GLY A 113 -4.39 -13.17 -18.42
N SER A 114 -4.88 -13.95 -19.38
CA SER A 114 -4.06 -14.78 -20.25
C SER A 114 -3.59 -14.08 -21.53
N ASP A 115 -4.10 -12.87 -21.80
CA ASP A 115 -3.74 -12.12 -23.00
C ASP A 115 -2.31 -11.62 -22.85
N GLN A 116 -1.34 -12.20 -23.56
CA GLN A 116 0.09 -11.83 -23.43
C GLN A 116 0.44 -10.41 -23.96
N LEU A 117 -0.58 -9.60 -24.25
CA LEU A 117 -0.47 -8.24 -24.74
C LEU A 117 0.10 -7.34 -23.63
N ASP A 118 1.19 -6.66 -23.93
CA ASP A 118 1.74 -5.63 -23.05
C ASP A 118 0.93 -4.34 -23.18
N LEU A 119 0.33 -3.91 -22.07
CA LEU A 119 -0.48 -2.71 -21.95
C LEU A 119 0.30 -1.54 -21.31
N SER A 120 1.62 -1.66 -21.11
CA SER A 120 2.46 -0.62 -20.49
C SER A 120 2.34 0.75 -21.16
N SER A 121 2.16 0.76 -22.49
CA SER A 121 1.96 1.98 -23.28
C SER A 121 0.60 2.67 -23.05
N GLN A 122 -0.35 1.98 -22.43
CA GLN A 122 -1.69 2.50 -22.12
C GLN A 122 -1.79 3.10 -20.71
N LEU A 123 -0.73 2.99 -19.90
CA LEU A 123 -0.67 3.61 -18.59
C LEU A 123 -0.66 5.13 -18.73
N MET A 124 -1.57 5.79 -18.03
CA MET A 124 -1.67 7.25 -18.02
C MET A 124 -1.46 7.77 -16.61
N PRO A 125 -0.71 8.86 -16.40
CA PRO A 125 -0.70 9.49 -15.10
C PRO A 125 -2.09 10.04 -14.74
N LEU A 126 -2.43 10.03 -13.45
CA LEU A 126 -3.68 10.63 -12.98
C LEU A 126 -3.67 12.16 -13.14
N SER A 127 -2.49 12.78 -13.08
CA SER A 127 -2.26 14.22 -13.28
C SER A 127 -1.07 14.44 -14.21
N GLU A 128 -1.13 15.44 -15.09
CA GLU A 128 -0.16 15.69 -16.17
C GLU A 128 1.32 15.69 -15.75
N HIS A 129 1.60 16.05 -14.50
CA HIS A 129 2.97 16.15 -13.96
C HIS A 129 3.20 15.28 -12.73
N ASP A 130 2.33 14.29 -12.48
CA ASP A 130 2.45 13.42 -11.32
C ASP A 130 2.27 11.94 -11.68
N MET A 131 3.38 11.20 -11.57
CA MET A 131 3.46 9.77 -11.81
C MET A 131 3.32 8.94 -10.52
N THR A 132 2.91 9.53 -9.40
CA THR A 132 2.63 8.82 -8.14
C THR A 132 1.40 7.94 -8.21
N VAL A 133 0.46 8.25 -9.11
CA VAL A 133 -0.68 7.41 -9.43
C VAL A 133 -0.81 7.34 -10.94
N VAL A 134 -0.86 6.12 -11.46
CA VAL A 134 -1.18 5.85 -12.86
C VAL A 134 -2.50 5.09 -12.96
N LYS A 135 -3.18 5.23 -14.09
CA LYS A 135 -4.41 4.52 -14.40
C LYS A 135 -4.26 3.71 -15.67
N LEU A 136 -4.95 2.57 -15.72
CA LEU A 136 -5.06 1.68 -16.87
C LEU A 136 -6.53 1.49 -17.22
N PRO A 137 -7.03 2.10 -18.32
CA PRO A 137 -8.36 1.80 -18.84
C PRO A 137 -8.46 0.33 -19.25
N LEU A 138 -9.57 -0.32 -18.92
CA LEU A 138 -9.83 -1.70 -19.28
C LEU A 138 -10.58 -1.76 -20.61
N ALA A 139 -10.14 -2.61 -21.53
CA ALA A 139 -10.86 -2.87 -22.79
C ALA A 139 -12.22 -3.54 -22.54
N GLN A 140 -12.30 -4.35 -21.49
CA GLN A 140 -13.53 -4.94 -20.97
C GLN A 140 -13.68 -4.60 -19.48
N SER A 141 -14.82 -4.03 -19.12
CA SER A 141 -15.18 -3.75 -17.73
C SER A 141 -15.15 -5.01 -16.88
N LEU A 142 -14.56 -4.92 -15.68
CA LEU A 142 -14.57 -5.99 -14.69
C LEU A 142 -15.89 -5.97 -13.92
N ARG A 143 -16.69 -7.03 -14.06
CA ARG A 143 -18.02 -7.13 -13.47
C ARG A 143 -17.98 -7.38 -11.96
N PRO A 144 -19.07 -7.10 -11.23
CA PRO A 144 -19.21 -7.56 -9.85
C PRO A 144 -18.89 -9.05 -9.73
N ARG A 145 -18.07 -9.38 -8.72
CA ARG A 145 -17.58 -10.73 -8.40
C ARG A 145 -16.64 -11.36 -9.43
N GLU A 146 -16.29 -10.66 -10.50
CA GLU A 146 -15.28 -11.11 -11.45
C GLU A 146 -13.87 -10.90 -10.88
N SER A 147 -12.96 -11.82 -11.19
CA SER A 147 -11.56 -11.73 -10.81
C SER A 147 -10.68 -11.44 -12.03
N LEU A 148 -9.59 -10.73 -11.80
CA LEU A 148 -8.61 -10.35 -12.80
C LEU A 148 -7.20 -10.68 -12.28
N ASP A 149 -6.45 -11.46 -13.05
CA ASP A 149 -5.01 -11.62 -12.85
C ASP A 149 -4.27 -10.48 -13.58
N ILE A 150 -3.33 -9.86 -12.88
CA ILE A 150 -2.54 -8.72 -13.36
C ILE A 150 -1.07 -9.07 -13.14
N HIS A 151 -0.29 -9.05 -14.20
CA HIS A 151 1.16 -9.30 -14.14
C HIS A 151 1.91 -8.00 -14.45
N ILE A 152 2.83 -7.60 -13.58
CA ILE A 152 3.58 -6.36 -13.70
C ILE A 152 5.07 -6.66 -13.57
N GLU A 153 5.86 -6.16 -14.53
CA GLU A 153 7.33 -6.13 -14.43
C GLU A 153 7.74 -4.66 -14.22
N PHE A 154 8.57 -4.39 -13.21
CA PHE A 154 8.96 -3.02 -12.88
C PHE A 154 10.35 -2.95 -12.25
N ASP A 155 10.99 -1.78 -12.41
CA ASP A 155 12.25 -1.45 -11.77
C ASP A 155 12.04 -0.29 -10.78
N VAL A 156 12.84 -0.27 -9.70
CA VAL A 156 12.86 0.82 -8.72
C VAL A 156 14.27 1.35 -8.59
N LYS A 157 14.46 2.65 -8.80
CA LYS A 157 15.70 3.35 -8.45
C LYS A 157 15.64 3.77 -6.98
N LEU A 158 16.59 3.33 -6.17
CA LEU A 158 16.65 3.71 -4.76
C LEU A 158 17.51 4.97 -4.57
N PRO A 159 17.02 5.97 -3.81
CA PRO A 159 17.81 7.12 -3.43
C PRO A 159 18.73 6.80 -2.24
N GLU A 160 19.66 7.69 -1.89
CA GLU A 160 20.13 7.75 -0.50
C GLU A 160 18.92 8.06 0.40
N VAL A 161 18.82 7.44 1.59
CA VAL A 161 17.57 7.41 2.41
C VAL A 161 16.78 8.73 2.39
N ILE A 162 15.59 8.71 1.79
CA ILE A 162 14.56 9.74 1.84
C ILE A 162 13.30 9.13 2.46
N ASP A 163 12.84 9.72 3.57
CA ASP A 163 11.73 9.16 4.37
C ASP A 163 11.99 7.67 4.71
N ARG A 164 11.20 6.75 4.17
CA ARG A 164 11.28 5.29 4.39
C ARG A 164 11.73 4.51 3.16
N LEU A 165 12.46 5.17 2.25
CA LEU A 165 12.95 4.59 1.01
C LEU A 165 14.41 4.99 0.76
N GLY A 166 15.27 4.02 0.50
CA GLY A 166 16.63 4.25 0.04
C GLY A 166 17.71 3.46 0.78
N TYR A 167 18.96 3.91 0.63
CA TYR A 167 20.13 3.25 1.20
C TYR A 167 21.07 4.22 1.92
N ARG A 168 21.93 3.67 2.80
CA ARG A 168 23.05 4.36 3.44
C ARG A 168 24.19 3.37 3.63
N GLY A 169 25.28 3.57 2.88
CA GLY A 169 26.32 2.55 2.74
C GLY A 169 25.72 1.25 2.21
N ASP A 170 25.84 0.17 2.98
CA ASP A 170 25.31 -1.16 2.64
C ASP A 170 23.96 -1.47 3.32
N ASN A 171 23.37 -0.51 4.01
CA ASN A 171 22.06 -0.67 4.65
C ASN A 171 20.95 -0.10 3.77
N PHE A 172 19.81 -0.79 3.74
CA PHE A 172 18.64 -0.42 2.94
C PHE A 172 17.38 -0.33 3.80
N ILE A 173 16.57 0.68 3.56
CA ILE A 173 15.20 0.80 4.07
C ILE A 173 14.28 0.95 2.86
N ILE A 174 13.39 -0.01 2.66
CA ILE A 174 12.61 -0.09 1.42
C ILE A 174 11.14 -0.32 1.78
N ALA A 175 10.40 0.76 2.00
CA ALA A 175 8.96 0.72 2.19
C ALA A 175 8.22 1.20 0.93
N GLN A 176 7.02 0.64 0.69
CA GLN A 176 6.11 1.09 -0.37
C GLN A 176 6.76 1.13 -1.76
N TRP A 177 7.52 0.11 -2.11
CA TRP A 177 8.38 0.09 -3.29
C TRP A 177 7.77 -0.58 -4.53
N PHE A 178 6.57 -1.15 -4.41
CA PHE A 178 5.89 -1.87 -5.49
C PHE A 178 4.61 -1.12 -5.93
N PRO A 179 4.13 -1.34 -7.17
CA PRO A 179 2.84 -0.84 -7.63
C PRO A 179 1.69 -1.37 -6.78
N LYS A 180 0.97 -0.48 -6.09
CA LYS A 180 -0.18 -0.90 -5.29
C LYS A 180 -1.46 -0.65 -6.05
N LEU A 181 -2.23 -1.71 -6.32
CA LEU A 181 -3.56 -1.57 -6.91
C LEU A 181 -4.48 -0.80 -5.95
N GLY A 182 -5.12 0.25 -6.48
CA GLY A 182 -6.22 0.94 -5.82
C GLY A 182 -7.47 0.07 -5.84
N VAL A 183 -8.01 -0.19 -4.66
CA VAL A 183 -9.27 -0.93 -4.50
C VAL A 183 -10.44 0.02 -4.65
N PHE A 184 -11.43 -0.39 -5.45
CA PHE A 184 -12.68 0.35 -5.58
C PHE A 184 -13.64 -0.04 -4.46
N GLU A 185 -14.02 0.95 -3.65
CA GLU A 185 -15.06 0.87 -2.62
C GLU A 185 -16.18 1.81 -3.11
N GLY A 186 -17.29 1.23 -3.60
CA GLY A 186 -18.35 1.97 -4.29
C GLY A 186 -19.24 2.84 -3.41
#